data_AF-A0A7C3GMR7-F1
#
_entry.id   AF-A0A7C3GMR7-F1
#
_cell.length_a   1.000
_cell.length_b   1.000
_cell.length_c   1.000
_cell.angle_alpha   90.00
_cell.angle_beta   90.00
_cell.angle_gamma   90.00
#
_symmetry.space_group_name_H-M   'P 1'
#
loop_
_entity.id
_entity.type
_entity.pdbx_description
1 polymer ?
#
loop_
_entity_poly.entity_id
_entity_poly.type
_entity_poly.pdbx_seq_one_letter_code
_entity_poly.pdbx_strand_id
1 'polypeptide(L)'
;EFLTLIPEAKWLDLVGVKHLITDRTGDNFYQSGADNVFFDLQQRALLADGQSLAIGFLPPYQSTELWIIAEGAAGTVRMQVDGVWVDVQSEIIEGTVGGVPTAERAENIYRAVWPNAVVPEQIELVATGGEWLVAGVSLVNSTAHTFRQIVPGQYRLAHTGDVKIYENLDVLPRAFALFGWQYAGDLEGAVAVLQGLDVYREAVIEGVGEAVTNAGDVGLVSAEISHYAPEQIDLNVQMPQAGLLVLTEAFYPGWEVAVDGVSAEIEKVDGMFRGVFLPAGAHEVRFQFKPRSLQIGLAVTVVGLLAVVGLVVVSRRSGTHATLEAMQELEQGGGQQFNSAETLFASWDK
;
A
#
# COMPACT_ATOMS: atom_id res chain seq x y z
N GLU A 1 19.20 -7.37 1.74
CA GLU A 1 18.79 -8.56 0.97
C GLU A 1 18.06 -8.10 -0.27
N PHE A 2 18.27 -8.74 -1.41
CA PHE A 2 17.54 -8.45 -2.64
C PHE A 2 16.37 -9.45 -2.73
N LEU A 3 15.16 -8.96 -3.01
CA LEU A 3 14.03 -9.84 -3.28
C LEU A 3 14.29 -10.59 -4.59
N THR A 4 14.18 -11.92 -4.55
CA THR A 4 14.35 -12.77 -5.74
C THR A 4 13.06 -12.95 -6.52
N LEU A 5 11.91 -12.59 -5.92
CA LEU A 5 10.57 -12.71 -6.49
C LEU A 5 9.71 -11.53 -6.03
N ILE A 6 8.69 -11.22 -6.83
CA ILE A 6 7.66 -10.25 -6.47
C ILE A 6 6.78 -10.89 -5.37
N PRO A 7 6.48 -10.19 -4.26
CA PRO A 7 5.57 -10.69 -3.24
C PRO A 7 4.20 -11.06 -3.82
N GLU A 8 3.45 -11.95 -3.15
CA GLU A 8 2.08 -12.27 -3.55
C GLU A 8 1.26 -10.98 -3.69
N ALA A 9 0.46 -10.91 -4.76
CA ALA A 9 -0.22 -9.69 -5.15
C ALA A 9 -1.14 -9.16 -4.05
N LYS A 10 -1.86 -10.04 -3.32
CA LYS A 10 -2.74 -9.68 -2.20
C LYS A 10 -2.08 -8.75 -1.17
N TRP A 11 -0.79 -8.92 -0.89
CA TRP A 11 -0.07 -8.06 0.05
C TRP A 11 0.16 -6.67 -0.53
N LEU A 12 0.52 -6.62 -1.81
CA LEU A 12 0.74 -5.38 -2.56
C LEU A 12 -0.58 -4.61 -2.71
N ASP A 13 -1.69 -5.31 -2.91
CA ASP A 13 -3.03 -4.72 -3.01
C ASP A 13 -3.45 -4.10 -1.68
N LEU A 14 -3.32 -4.86 -0.60
CA LEU A 14 -3.67 -4.44 0.75
C LEU A 14 -2.88 -3.23 1.22
N VAL A 15 -1.58 -3.17 0.92
CA VAL A 15 -0.72 -2.03 1.30
C VAL A 15 -0.72 -0.87 0.29
N GLY A 16 -1.60 -0.92 -0.72
CA GLY A 16 -1.79 0.19 -1.66
C GLY A 16 -0.67 0.38 -2.69
N VAL A 17 0.07 -0.69 -3.04
CA VAL A 17 1.18 -0.63 -4.01
C VAL A 17 0.64 -0.58 -5.43
N LYS A 18 0.59 0.64 -5.97
CA LYS A 18 0.12 0.89 -7.34
C LYS A 18 1.14 0.58 -8.44
N HIS A 19 2.43 0.74 -8.15
CA HIS A 19 3.47 0.51 -9.15
C HIS A 19 4.58 -0.37 -8.60
N LEU A 20 5.01 -1.34 -9.40
CA LEU A 20 6.17 -2.17 -9.14
C LEU A 20 7.28 -1.78 -10.10
N ILE A 21 8.50 -1.64 -9.57
CA ILE A 21 9.69 -1.38 -10.37
C ILE A 21 10.62 -2.56 -10.20
N THR A 22 11.01 -3.16 -11.31
CA THR A 22 11.90 -4.32 -11.35
C THR A 22 13.07 -4.03 -12.30
N ASP A 23 14.14 -4.82 -12.16
CA ASP A 23 15.20 -4.85 -13.16
C ASP A 23 14.69 -5.53 -14.45
N ARG A 24 15.59 -5.93 -15.36
CA ARG A 24 15.23 -6.66 -16.59
C ARG A 24 15.90 -8.03 -16.68
N THR A 25 16.34 -8.60 -15.56
CA THR A 25 17.40 -9.64 -15.58
C THR A 25 16.93 -11.05 -15.99
N GLY A 26 15.66 -11.26 -16.34
CA GLY A 26 15.11 -12.59 -16.66
C GLY A 26 14.51 -12.76 -18.05
N ASP A 27 14.35 -11.68 -18.84
CA ASP A 27 13.62 -11.77 -20.10
C ASP A 27 14.40 -12.50 -21.19
N ASN A 28 13.69 -13.24 -22.04
CA ASN A 28 14.30 -13.95 -23.15
C ASN A 28 13.45 -13.98 -24.42
N PHE A 29 14.14 -14.19 -25.53
CA PHE A 29 13.55 -14.53 -26.81
C PHE A 29 13.45 -16.05 -26.95
N TYR A 30 12.26 -16.51 -27.34
CA TYR A 30 11.99 -17.91 -27.65
C TYR A 30 11.65 -18.03 -29.13
N GLN A 31 12.39 -18.91 -29.81
CA GLN A 31 12.24 -19.14 -31.24
C GLN A 31 11.54 -20.45 -31.50
N SER A 32 10.51 -20.44 -32.35
CA SER A 32 9.90 -21.64 -32.92
C SER A 32 9.56 -21.38 -34.39
N GLY A 33 10.10 -22.22 -35.29
CA GLY A 33 9.97 -21.99 -36.73
C GLY A 33 10.53 -20.64 -37.16
N ALA A 34 9.69 -19.83 -37.82
CA ALA A 34 10.04 -18.49 -38.29
C ALA A 34 9.85 -17.39 -37.23
N ASP A 35 9.11 -17.68 -36.16
CA ASP A 35 8.76 -16.70 -35.15
C ASP A 35 9.80 -16.66 -34.03
N ASN A 36 10.14 -15.43 -33.60
CA ASN A 36 11.07 -15.16 -32.52
C ASN A 36 10.40 -14.18 -31.53
N VAL A 37 9.83 -14.72 -30.46
CA VAL A 37 8.89 -14.01 -29.57
C VAL A 37 9.58 -13.67 -28.26
N PHE A 38 9.42 -12.42 -27.80
CA PHE A 38 10.02 -11.94 -26.55
C PHE A 38 9.05 -12.06 -25.38
N PHE A 39 9.51 -12.66 -24.28
CA PHE A 39 8.70 -12.88 -23.09
C PHE A 39 9.17 -12.08 -21.89
N ASP A 40 8.19 -11.62 -21.12
CA ASP A 40 8.41 -11.12 -19.77
C ASP A 40 8.32 -12.31 -18.84
N LEU A 41 9.40 -12.62 -18.12
CA LEU A 41 9.47 -13.79 -17.23
C LEU A 41 9.46 -13.43 -15.73
N GLN A 42 9.18 -12.16 -15.40
CA GLN A 42 9.24 -11.67 -14.01
C GLN A 42 7.97 -11.97 -13.22
N GLN A 43 6.83 -12.04 -13.89
CA GLN A 43 5.53 -12.29 -13.28
C GLN A 43 5.20 -13.76 -13.46
N ARG A 44 5.35 -14.54 -12.38
CA ARG A 44 5.11 -15.99 -12.38
C ARG A 44 3.85 -16.30 -11.58
N ALA A 45 3.06 -17.24 -12.06
CA ALA A 45 1.84 -17.68 -11.40
C ALA A 45 1.77 -19.21 -11.42
N LEU A 46 1.70 -19.82 -10.23
CA LEU A 46 1.42 -21.25 -10.07
C LEU A 46 -0.09 -21.46 -10.01
N LEU A 47 -0.60 -22.28 -10.91
CA LEU A 47 -2.01 -22.67 -10.96
C LEU A 47 -2.13 -24.13 -10.58
N ALA A 48 -2.90 -24.44 -9.54
CA ALA A 48 -3.32 -25.80 -9.24
C ALA A 48 -4.36 -26.28 -10.27
N ASP A 49 -4.55 -27.59 -10.38
CA ASP A 49 -5.51 -28.18 -11.32
C ASP A 49 -6.92 -27.58 -11.14
N GLY A 50 -7.52 -27.11 -12.24
CA GLY A 50 -8.81 -26.42 -12.25
C GLY A 50 -8.78 -24.94 -11.85
N GLN A 51 -7.65 -24.38 -11.41
CA GLN A 51 -7.52 -22.94 -11.17
C GLN A 51 -7.35 -22.17 -12.47
N SER A 52 -7.87 -20.94 -12.47
CA SER A 52 -7.78 -20.00 -13.59
C SER A 52 -6.99 -18.75 -13.21
N LEU A 53 -6.29 -18.17 -14.19
CA LEU A 53 -5.60 -16.90 -14.09
C LEU A 53 -6.07 -15.98 -15.21
N ALA A 54 -6.71 -14.87 -14.85
CA ALA A 54 -7.05 -13.82 -15.79
C ALA A 54 -5.80 -13.02 -16.20
N ILE A 55 -5.78 -12.55 -17.44
CA ILE A 55 -4.86 -11.50 -17.89
C ILE A 55 -5.53 -10.15 -17.63
N GLY A 56 -5.04 -9.41 -16.64
CA GLY A 56 -5.66 -8.17 -16.16
C GLY A 56 -5.65 -7.03 -17.17
N PHE A 57 -4.72 -7.03 -18.13
CA PHE A 57 -4.70 -6.05 -19.21
C PHE A 57 -4.30 -6.65 -20.55
N LEU A 58 -5.17 -6.44 -21.55
CA LEU A 58 -4.92 -6.77 -22.95
C LEU A 58 -4.83 -5.50 -23.79
N PRO A 59 -3.69 -5.25 -24.46
CA PRO A 59 -3.60 -4.16 -25.43
C PRO A 59 -4.40 -4.51 -26.69
N PRO A 60 -4.96 -3.52 -27.42
CA PRO A 60 -5.61 -3.76 -28.70
C PRO A 60 -4.57 -4.25 -29.71
N TYR A 61 -4.51 -5.56 -29.92
CA TYR A 61 -3.54 -6.22 -30.78
C TYR A 61 -4.20 -7.38 -31.51
N GLN A 62 -4.06 -7.39 -32.83
CA GLN A 62 -4.61 -8.46 -33.67
C GLN A 62 -3.68 -9.68 -33.62
N SER A 63 -4.08 -10.73 -32.91
CA SER A 63 -3.32 -11.97 -32.73
C SER A 63 -3.96 -13.14 -33.49
N THR A 64 -3.13 -14.07 -33.94
CA THR A 64 -3.54 -15.38 -34.46
C THR A 64 -3.30 -16.49 -33.43
N GLU A 65 -2.44 -16.22 -32.45
CA GLU A 65 -2.02 -17.19 -31.44
C GLU A 65 -1.72 -16.51 -30.09
N LEU A 66 -1.76 -17.30 -29.02
CA LEU A 66 -1.16 -16.98 -27.73
C LEU A 66 -0.03 -17.96 -27.48
N TRP A 67 1.15 -17.43 -27.18
CA TRP A 67 2.26 -18.24 -26.71
C TRP A 67 2.46 -18.03 -25.21
N ILE A 68 2.77 -19.12 -24.51
CA ILE A 68 2.91 -19.17 -23.07
C ILE A 68 4.21 -19.92 -22.75
N ILE A 69 5.06 -19.33 -21.92
CA ILE A 69 6.20 -20.03 -21.33
C ILE A 69 5.76 -20.53 -19.97
N ALA A 70 5.84 -21.85 -19.75
CA ALA A 70 5.39 -22.45 -18.51
C ALA A 70 6.08 -23.80 -18.22
N GLU A 71 5.91 -24.28 -16.99
CA GLU A 71 6.29 -25.63 -16.56
C GLU A 71 5.02 -26.41 -16.16
N GLY A 72 5.01 -27.73 -16.39
CA GLY A 72 3.90 -28.61 -15.96
C GLY A 72 2.98 -29.08 -17.10
N ALA A 73 1.72 -29.37 -16.76
CA ALA A 73 0.73 -29.86 -17.73
C ALA A 73 0.26 -28.73 -18.67
N ALA A 74 -0.18 -29.08 -19.88
CA ALA A 74 -0.78 -28.10 -20.79
C ALA A 74 -2.14 -27.65 -20.26
N GLY A 75 -2.34 -26.34 -20.18
CA GLY A 75 -3.62 -25.76 -19.78
C GLY A 75 -4.53 -25.42 -20.96
N THR A 76 -5.74 -25.01 -20.63
CA THR A 76 -6.71 -24.45 -21.56
C THR A 76 -6.61 -22.93 -21.54
N VAL A 77 -6.62 -22.30 -22.71
CA VAL A 77 -6.75 -20.85 -22.85
C VAL A 77 -8.20 -20.54 -23.18
N ARG A 78 -8.89 -19.82 -22.29
CA ARG A 78 -10.23 -19.30 -22.55
C ARG A 78 -10.08 -17.86 -23.00
N MET A 79 -10.68 -17.49 -24.12
CA MET A 79 -10.66 -16.10 -24.58
C MET A 79 -12.05 -15.62 -24.95
N GLN A 80 -12.30 -14.33 -24.74
CA GLN A 80 -13.52 -13.67 -25.19
C GLN A 80 -13.25 -12.88 -26.47
N VAL A 81 -14.07 -13.11 -27.50
CA VAL A 81 -14.05 -12.36 -28.77
C VAL A 81 -15.50 -12.08 -29.15
N ASP A 82 -15.81 -10.82 -29.46
CA ASP A 82 -17.18 -10.36 -29.77
C ASP A 82 -18.19 -10.79 -28.69
N GLY A 83 -17.78 -10.73 -27.41
CA GLY A 83 -18.59 -11.16 -26.27
C GLY A 83 -18.73 -12.67 -26.06
N VAL A 84 -18.19 -13.53 -26.94
CA VAL A 84 -18.31 -15.00 -26.85
C VAL A 84 -17.02 -15.63 -26.33
N TRP A 85 -17.16 -16.51 -25.33
CA TRP A 85 -16.05 -17.31 -24.80
C TRP A 85 -15.72 -18.49 -25.71
N VAL A 86 -14.43 -18.67 -25.97
CA VAL A 86 -13.86 -19.77 -26.75
C VAL A 86 -12.74 -20.41 -25.95
N ASP A 87 -12.83 -21.72 -25.75
CA ASP A 87 -11.81 -22.51 -25.06
C ASP A 87 -10.88 -23.16 -26.11
N VAL A 88 -9.58 -22.96 -25.94
CA VAL A 88 -8.53 -23.47 -26.83
C VAL A 88 -7.52 -24.24 -26.00
N GLN A 89 -7.39 -25.54 -26.26
CA GLN A 89 -6.35 -26.35 -25.64
C GLN A 89 -4.98 -25.86 -26.12
N SER A 90 -4.09 -25.57 -25.18
CA SER A 90 -2.72 -25.25 -25.54
C SER A 90 -1.94 -26.53 -25.85
N GLU A 91 -1.04 -26.46 -26.82
CA GLU A 91 -0.14 -27.56 -27.18
C GLU A 91 1.31 -27.17 -26.97
N ILE A 92 2.14 -28.12 -26.57
CA ILE A 92 3.59 -27.89 -26.49
C ILE A 92 4.15 -27.88 -27.91
N ILE A 93 4.97 -26.87 -28.21
CA ILE A 93 5.69 -26.77 -29.49
C ILE A 93 7.19 -26.84 -29.28
N GLU A 94 7.90 -27.33 -30.29
CA GLU A 94 9.36 -27.31 -30.31
C GLU A 94 9.86 -25.88 -30.44
N GLY A 95 10.90 -25.53 -29.69
CA GLY A 95 11.55 -24.24 -29.83
C GLY A 95 12.90 -24.19 -29.14
N THR A 96 13.54 -23.03 -29.20
CA THR A 96 14.83 -22.77 -28.57
C THR A 96 14.84 -21.45 -27.83
N VAL A 97 15.69 -21.35 -26.81
CA VAL A 97 15.98 -20.11 -26.08
C VAL A 97 17.49 -19.97 -25.97
N GLY A 98 18.03 -18.89 -26.52
CA GLY A 98 19.48 -18.73 -26.68
C GLY A 98 20.14 -19.86 -27.49
N GLY A 99 19.39 -20.49 -28.41
CA GLY A 99 19.85 -21.63 -29.22
C GLY A 99 19.80 -22.99 -28.53
N VAL A 100 19.38 -23.06 -27.26
CA VAL A 100 19.19 -24.31 -26.53
C VAL A 100 17.75 -24.79 -26.70
N PRO A 101 17.49 -26.05 -27.09
CA PRO A 101 16.13 -26.61 -27.17
C PRO A 101 15.38 -26.50 -25.86
N THR A 102 14.12 -26.06 -25.90
CA THR A 102 13.28 -25.94 -24.69
C THR A 102 12.99 -27.29 -24.05
N ALA A 103 12.98 -28.38 -24.83
CA ALA A 103 12.87 -29.74 -24.31
C ALA A 103 14.04 -30.17 -23.40
N GLU A 104 15.17 -29.47 -23.44
CA GLU A 104 16.31 -29.66 -22.53
C GLU A 104 16.21 -28.77 -21.27
N ARG A 105 15.12 -28.01 -21.12
CA ARG A 105 14.85 -27.13 -19.98
C ARG A 105 13.57 -27.58 -19.27
N ALA A 106 13.31 -27.00 -18.10
CA ALA A 106 12.06 -27.24 -17.38
C ALA A 106 10.87 -26.53 -18.05
N GLU A 107 11.11 -25.33 -18.59
CA GLU A 107 10.10 -24.49 -19.24
C GLU A 107 9.87 -24.89 -20.71
N ASN A 108 8.62 -25.10 -21.08
CA ASN A 108 8.16 -25.37 -22.45
C ASN A 108 7.49 -24.14 -23.07
N ILE A 109 7.39 -24.14 -24.41
CA ILE A 109 6.54 -23.20 -25.15
C ILE A 109 5.20 -23.89 -25.38
N TYR A 110 4.14 -23.32 -24.82
CA TYR A 110 2.76 -23.72 -25.10
C TYR A 110 2.16 -22.72 -26.08
N ARG A 111 1.38 -23.24 -27.03
CA ARG A 111 0.72 -22.45 -28.07
C ARG A 111 -0.77 -22.74 -28.09
N ALA A 112 -1.58 -21.69 -28.06
CA ALA A 112 -3.00 -21.75 -28.37
C ALA A 112 -3.23 -20.98 -29.69
N VAL A 113 -3.86 -21.64 -30.67
CA VAL A 113 -4.07 -21.09 -32.02
C VAL A 113 -5.54 -20.80 -32.24
N TRP A 114 -5.86 -19.62 -32.78
CA TRP A 114 -7.21 -19.29 -33.22
C TRP A 114 -7.34 -19.36 -34.74
N PRO A 115 -8.53 -19.68 -35.27
CA PRO A 115 -8.72 -19.87 -36.71
C PRO A 115 -8.62 -18.57 -37.52
N ASN A 116 -8.88 -17.42 -36.90
CA ASN A 116 -8.81 -16.10 -37.52
C ASN A 116 -8.04 -15.13 -36.63
N ALA A 117 -7.47 -14.10 -37.24
CA ALA A 117 -6.79 -13.04 -36.51
C ALA A 117 -7.81 -12.16 -35.76
N VAL A 118 -7.74 -12.13 -34.43
CA VAL A 118 -8.71 -11.49 -33.54
C VAL A 118 -8.03 -10.51 -32.58
N VAL A 119 -8.80 -9.56 -32.04
CA VAL A 119 -8.37 -8.75 -30.90
C VAL A 119 -9.09 -9.30 -29.67
N PRO A 120 -8.42 -10.07 -28.79
CA PRO A 120 -9.08 -10.67 -27.64
C PRO A 120 -9.51 -9.60 -26.63
N GLU A 121 -10.73 -9.73 -26.13
CA GLU A 121 -11.32 -8.83 -25.13
C GLU A 121 -10.92 -9.25 -23.70
N GLN A 122 -10.89 -10.57 -23.46
CA GLN A 122 -10.48 -11.18 -22.20
C GLN A 122 -9.72 -12.48 -22.50
N ILE A 123 -8.77 -12.83 -21.63
CA ILE A 123 -8.05 -14.11 -21.66
C ILE A 123 -7.95 -14.63 -20.23
N GLU A 124 -8.29 -15.90 -20.05
CA GLU A 124 -8.04 -16.69 -18.85
C GLU A 124 -7.22 -17.91 -19.19
N LEU A 125 -6.18 -18.18 -18.40
CA LEU A 125 -5.39 -19.40 -18.46
C LEU A 125 -5.92 -20.37 -17.40
N VAL A 126 -6.34 -21.56 -17.79
CA VAL A 126 -6.90 -22.57 -16.88
C VAL A 126 -5.99 -23.77 -16.86
N ALA A 127 -5.47 -24.12 -15.68
CA ALA A 127 -4.69 -25.34 -15.52
C ALA A 127 -5.60 -26.57 -15.65
N THR A 128 -5.21 -27.49 -16.53
CA THR A 128 -5.97 -28.71 -16.80
C THR A 128 -5.05 -29.93 -16.79
N GLY A 129 -5.34 -30.90 -15.95
CA GLY A 129 -4.57 -32.15 -15.87
C GLY A 129 -3.31 -32.05 -15.01
N GLY A 130 -3.23 -31.06 -14.11
CA GLY A 130 -2.13 -30.90 -13.16
C GLY A 130 -1.77 -29.45 -12.87
N GLU A 131 -0.70 -29.26 -12.09
CA GLU A 131 -0.14 -27.93 -11.83
C GLU A 131 0.46 -27.32 -13.10
N TRP A 132 0.29 -26.01 -13.25
CA TRP A 132 0.82 -25.23 -14.37
C TRP A 132 1.46 -23.95 -13.84
N LEU A 133 2.80 -23.88 -13.91
CA LEU A 133 3.56 -22.70 -13.52
C LEU A 133 3.75 -21.81 -14.75
N VAL A 134 2.90 -20.80 -14.90
CA VAL A 134 2.97 -19.83 -15.98
C VAL A 134 4.07 -18.81 -15.66
N ALA A 135 5.07 -18.71 -16.55
CA ALA A 135 6.20 -17.81 -16.39
C ALA A 135 6.13 -16.57 -17.29
N GLY A 136 5.52 -16.67 -18.47
CA GLY A 136 5.39 -15.53 -19.38
C GLY A 136 4.37 -15.76 -20.49
N VAL A 137 3.80 -14.68 -21.02
CA VAL A 137 2.73 -14.76 -22.02
C VAL A 137 2.95 -13.69 -23.11
N SER A 138 2.68 -14.04 -24.36
CA SER A 138 2.70 -13.08 -25.48
C SER A 138 1.61 -13.38 -26.50
N LEU A 139 0.94 -12.34 -26.96
CA LEU A 139 0.08 -12.39 -28.12
C LEU A 139 0.96 -12.43 -29.38
N VAL A 140 0.70 -13.37 -30.28
CA VAL A 140 1.49 -13.57 -31.49
C VAL A 140 0.59 -13.42 -32.72
N ASN A 141 1.12 -12.76 -33.75
CA ASN A 141 0.56 -12.75 -35.08
C ASN A 141 1.56 -13.44 -36.01
N SER A 142 1.38 -14.74 -36.20
CA SER A 142 2.27 -15.61 -36.97
C SER A 142 2.23 -15.33 -38.47
N THR A 143 1.20 -14.63 -38.97
CA THR A 143 1.16 -14.19 -40.37
C THR A 143 2.06 -12.97 -40.61
N ALA A 144 2.10 -12.05 -39.64
CA ALA A 144 2.92 -10.85 -39.70
C ALA A 144 4.32 -11.02 -39.07
N HIS A 145 4.58 -12.16 -38.41
CA HIS A 145 5.76 -12.41 -37.57
C HIS A 145 5.98 -11.31 -36.53
N THR A 146 4.88 -10.81 -35.95
CA THR A 146 4.90 -9.81 -34.88
C THR A 146 4.33 -10.38 -33.60
N PHE A 147 4.67 -9.76 -32.49
CA PHE A 147 4.12 -10.13 -31.19
C PHE A 147 3.89 -8.91 -30.31
N ARG A 148 3.06 -9.09 -29.30
CA ARG A 148 2.82 -8.13 -28.23
C ARG A 148 2.90 -8.85 -26.89
N GLN A 149 3.95 -8.52 -26.14
CA GLN A 149 4.12 -8.96 -24.77
C GLN A 149 2.93 -8.51 -23.90
N ILE A 150 2.43 -9.43 -23.08
CA ILE A 150 1.43 -9.20 -22.04
C ILE A 150 1.93 -9.84 -20.74
N VAL A 151 1.25 -9.55 -19.64
CA VAL A 151 1.71 -9.94 -18.30
C VAL A 151 0.61 -10.80 -17.65
N PRO A 152 0.96 -11.96 -17.06
CA PRO A 152 -0.02 -12.76 -16.32
C PRO A 152 -0.51 -12.03 -15.07
N GLY A 153 -1.78 -12.25 -14.71
CA GLY A 153 -2.40 -11.68 -13.51
C GLY A 153 -2.80 -10.21 -13.66
N GLN A 154 -2.90 -9.52 -12.53
CA GLN A 154 -3.47 -8.17 -12.37
C GLN A 154 -2.58 -6.99 -12.81
N TYR A 155 -1.52 -7.25 -13.58
CA TYR A 155 -0.53 -6.23 -13.89
C TYR A 155 -0.59 -5.76 -15.34
N ARG A 156 -0.37 -4.46 -15.54
CA ARG A 156 -0.09 -3.87 -16.84
C ARG A 156 1.37 -3.42 -16.90
N LEU A 157 2.11 -3.83 -17.93
CA LEU A 157 3.43 -3.26 -18.22
C LEU A 157 3.27 -1.81 -18.70
N ALA A 158 3.57 -0.85 -17.83
CA ALA A 158 3.45 0.58 -18.09
C ALA A 158 4.71 1.17 -18.76
N HIS A 159 5.89 0.63 -18.44
CA HIS A 159 7.15 1.05 -19.03
C HIS A 159 8.14 -0.10 -19.13
N THR A 160 8.93 -0.11 -20.21
CA THR A 160 10.07 -1.00 -20.39
C THR A 160 11.24 -0.23 -21.00
N GLY A 161 12.40 -0.32 -20.35
CA GLY A 161 13.65 0.35 -20.73
C GLY A 161 14.80 -0.29 -19.95
N ASP A 162 15.53 0.52 -19.20
CA ASP A 162 16.56 0.05 -18.24
C ASP A 162 15.94 -0.69 -17.04
N VAL A 163 14.70 -0.33 -16.72
CA VAL A 163 13.85 -0.97 -15.72
C VAL A 163 12.50 -1.30 -16.34
N LYS A 164 11.73 -2.14 -15.66
CA LYS A 164 10.31 -2.29 -15.95
C LYS A 164 9.48 -1.65 -14.86
N ILE A 165 8.38 -1.03 -15.29
CA ILE A 165 7.37 -0.48 -14.39
C ILE A 165 6.06 -1.18 -14.71
N TYR A 166 5.53 -1.90 -13.73
CA TYR A 166 4.20 -2.47 -13.79
C TYR A 166 3.24 -1.59 -13.01
N GLU A 167 2.04 -1.39 -13.55
CA GLU A 167 0.91 -0.86 -12.81
C GLU A 167 0.05 -2.03 -12.33
N ASN A 168 -0.26 -2.02 -11.03
CA ASN A 168 -1.17 -2.94 -10.40
C ASN A 168 -2.61 -2.44 -10.58
N LEU A 169 -3.47 -3.27 -11.17
CA LEU A 169 -4.84 -2.88 -11.54
C LEU A 169 -5.87 -3.19 -10.45
N ASP A 170 -5.53 -4.09 -9.52
CA ASP A 170 -6.47 -4.62 -8.52
C ASP A 170 -6.15 -4.08 -7.10
N VAL A 171 -5.40 -2.98 -7.03
CA VAL A 171 -5.04 -2.32 -5.76
C VAL A 171 -6.30 -1.97 -4.98
N LEU A 172 -6.34 -2.35 -3.70
CA LEU A 172 -7.45 -1.98 -2.83
C LEU A 172 -7.52 -0.45 -2.66
N PRO A 173 -8.72 0.14 -2.61
CA PRO A 173 -8.88 1.53 -2.24
C PRO A 173 -8.19 1.82 -0.90
N ARG A 174 -7.77 3.07 -0.67
CA ARG A 174 -7.14 3.42 0.63
C ARG A 174 -8.13 3.35 1.80
N ALA A 175 -9.41 3.57 1.52
CA ALA A 175 -10.49 3.41 2.48
C ALA A 175 -11.59 2.55 1.84
N PHE A 176 -11.98 1.48 2.52
CA PHE A 176 -12.96 0.53 2.01
C PHE A 176 -13.69 -0.17 3.16
N ALA A 177 -14.88 -0.67 2.90
CA ALA A 177 -15.66 -1.44 3.84
C ALA A 177 -15.72 -2.92 3.45
N LEU A 178 -15.57 -3.78 4.44
CA LEU A 178 -15.75 -5.22 4.38
C LEU A 178 -16.89 -5.65 5.29
N PHE A 179 -17.50 -6.79 4.98
CA PHE A 179 -18.61 -7.34 5.75
C PHE A 179 -18.29 -8.71 6.34
N GLY A 180 -17.02 -9.13 6.23
CA GLY A 180 -16.48 -10.30 6.90
C GLY A 180 -15.21 -9.94 7.67
N TRP A 181 -15.03 -10.55 8.83
CA TRP A 181 -13.85 -10.37 9.67
C TRP A 181 -13.64 -11.55 10.62
N GLN A 182 -12.40 -11.72 11.05
CA GLN A 182 -11.99 -12.67 12.07
C GLN A 182 -11.22 -11.94 13.16
N TYR A 183 -11.21 -12.47 14.38
CA TYR A 183 -10.41 -11.92 15.47
C TYR A 183 -9.15 -12.76 15.69
N ALA A 184 -8.04 -12.10 15.97
CA ALA A 184 -6.80 -12.70 16.43
C ALA A 184 -6.33 -12.02 17.72
N GLY A 185 -5.75 -12.77 18.66
CA GLY A 185 -5.40 -12.22 19.97
C GLY A 185 -4.30 -11.15 19.95
N ASP A 186 -3.43 -11.19 18.94
CA ASP A 186 -2.29 -10.29 18.77
C ASP A 186 -1.84 -10.23 17.31
N LEU A 187 -0.78 -9.46 17.06
CA LEU A 187 -0.17 -9.31 15.73
C LEU A 187 0.31 -10.64 15.13
N GLU A 188 0.88 -11.55 15.93
CA GLU A 188 1.39 -12.83 15.44
C GLU A 188 0.23 -13.71 14.95
N GLY A 189 -0.84 -13.79 15.74
CA GLY A 189 -2.07 -14.45 15.33
C GLY A 189 -2.70 -13.80 14.10
N ALA A 190 -2.69 -12.46 14.02
CA ALA A 190 -3.27 -11.75 12.88
C ALA A 190 -2.52 -12.07 11.59
N VAL A 191 -1.18 -12.03 11.61
CA VAL A 191 -0.34 -12.40 10.47
C VAL A 191 -0.55 -13.86 10.06
N ALA A 192 -0.68 -14.77 11.02
CA ALA A 192 -0.92 -16.18 10.73
C ALA A 192 -2.25 -16.42 10.00
N VAL A 193 -3.32 -15.73 10.41
CA VAL A 193 -4.64 -15.80 9.74
C VAL A 193 -4.56 -15.19 8.34
N LEU A 194 -3.92 -14.02 8.19
CA LEU A 194 -3.79 -13.32 6.91
C LEU A 194 -3.09 -14.14 5.82
N GLN A 195 -2.22 -15.10 6.17
CA GLN A 195 -1.55 -15.94 5.17
C GLN A 195 -2.53 -16.72 4.28
N GLY A 196 -3.65 -17.19 4.84
CA GLY A 196 -4.69 -17.93 4.11
C GLY A 196 -5.97 -17.15 3.84
N LEU A 197 -6.06 -15.89 4.30
CA LEU A 197 -7.27 -15.08 4.19
C LEU A 197 -7.40 -14.46 2.80
N ASP A 198 -8.64 -14.38 2.32
CA ASP A 198 -9.00 -13.54 1.18
C ASP A 198 -9.21 -12.09 1.66
N VAL A 199 -8.16 -11.27 1.51
CA VAL A 199 -8.14 -9.86 1.94
C VAL A 199 -9.15 -8.96 1.20
N TYR A 200 -9.75 -9.46 0.11
CA TYR A 200 -10.79 -8.76 -0.63
C TYR A 200 -12.19 -8.95 -0.04
N ARG A 201 -12.33 -9.89 0.91
CA ARG A 201 -13.62 -10.28 1.49
C ARG A 201 -13.63 -10.20 3.00
N GLU A 202 -12.49 -10.43 3.62
CA GLU A 202 -12.36 -10.52 5.07
C GLU A 202 -11.12 -9.77 5.57
N ALA A 203 -11.23 -9.25 6.78
CA ALA A 203 -10.12 -8.65 7.51
C ALA A 203 -9.87 -9.37 8.84
N VAL A 204 -8.69 -9.18 9.42
CA VAL A 204 -8.36 -9.67 10.76
C VAL A 204 -8.28 -8.53 11.75
N ILE A 205 -9.02 -8.61 12.84
CA ILE A 205 -9.03 -7.62 13.91
C ILE A 205 -8.23 -8.15 15.09
N GLU A 206 -7.28 -7.35 15.60
CA GLU A 206 -6.57 -7.68 16.84
C GLU A 206 -7.47 -7.45 18.05
N GLY A 207 -7.76 -8.52 18.81
CA GLY A 207 -8.59 -8.47 19.99
C GLY A 207 -9.39 -9.76 20.21
N VAL A 208 -10.52 -9.63 20.89
CA VAL A 208 -11.45 -10.75 21.15
C VAL A 208 -12.85 -10.32 20.75
N GLY A 209 -13.51 -11.13 19.93
CA GLY A 209 -14.85 -10.85 19.43
C GLY A 209 -15.42 -12.01 18.63
N GLU A 210 -16.62 -11.80 18.09
CA GLU A 210 -17.29 -12.78 17.24
C GLU A 210 -16.88 -12.59 15.78
N ALA A 211 -16.39 -13.66 15.15
CA ALA A 211 -16.04 -13.66 13.74
C ALA A 211 -17.30 -13.69 12.87
N VAL A 212 -17.24 -12.99 11.73
CA VAL A 212 -18.24 -13.02 10.67
C VAL A 212 -17.54 -13.46 9.39
N THR A 213 -17.68 -14.73 9.02
CA THR A 213 -17.02 -15.30 7.82
C THR A 213 -17.97 -15.45 6.63
N ASN A 214 -19.24 -15.08 6.81
CA ASN A 214 -20.27 -15.19 5.77
C ASN A 214 -20.98 -13.85 5.58
N ALA A 215 -20.20 -12.89 5.10
CA ALA A 215 -20.55 -11.52 4.75
C ALA A 215 -21.76 -11.36 3.79
N GLY A 216 -22.28 -12.47 3.24
CA GLY A 216 -23.20 -12.46 2.10
C GLY A 216 -22.47 -12.16 0.78
N ASP A 217 -23.23 -11.98 -0.30
CA ASP A 217 -22.71 -11.72 -1.65
C ASP A 217 -22.24 -10.26 -1.85
N VAL A 218 -22.28 -9.44 -0.80
CA VAL A 218 -21.86 -8.04 -0.88
C VAL A 218 -20.33 -7.99 -0.92
N GLY A 219 -19.79 -7.59 -2.07
CA GLY A 219 -18.36 -7.33 -2.23
C GLY A 219 -17.90 -6.10 -1.46
N LEU A 220 -16.58 -5.89 -1.43
CA LEU A 220 -15.95 -4.71 -0.85
C LEU A 220 -16.56 -3.41 -1.40
N VAL A 221 -16.78 -2.42 -0.53
CA VAL A 221 -17.32 -1.11 -0.89
C VAL A 221 -16.25 -0.04 -0.67
N SER A 222 -15.93 0.74 -1.70
CA SER A 222 -14.99 1.85 -1.57
C SER A 222 -15.60 2.99 -0.73
N ALA A 223 -14.78 3.61 0.13
CA ALA A 223 -15.12 4.82 0.85
C ALA A 223 -14.39 6.03 0.24
N GLU A 224 -15.09 7.15 0.13
CA GLU A 224 -14.53 8.38 -0.41
C GLU A 224 -13.76 9.13 0.68
N ILE A 225 -12.51 9.50 0.40
CA ILE A 225 -11.73 10.40 1.27
C ILE A 225 -12.06 11.84 0.89
N SER A 226 -12.92 12.50 1.68
CA SER A 226 -13.36 13.88 1.42
C SER A 226 -12.36 14.92 1.93
N HIS A 227 -11.54 14.57 2.92
CA HIS A 227 -10.43 15.38 3.41
C HIS A 227 -9.26 14.52 3.86
N TYR A 228 -8.04 14.96 3.54
CA TYR A 228 -6.81 14.26 3.92
C TYR A 228 -5.74 15.26 4.38
N ALA A 229 -5.44 15.24 5.67
CA ALA A 229 -4.39 16.00 6.33
C ALA A 229 -3.64 15.12 7.35
N PRO A 230 -2.40 15.48 7.75
CA PRO A 230 -1.62 14.67 8.70
C PRO A 230 -2.33 14.39 10.03
N GLU A 231 -3.14 15.34 10.50
CA GLU A 231 -3.86 15.29 11.77
C GLU A 231 -5.35 14.94 11.64
N GLN A 232 -5.89 14.90 10.42
CA GLN A 232 -7.32 14.68 10.19
C GLN A 232 -7.59 13.99 8.85
N ILE A 233 -8.41 12.95 8.88
CA ILE A 233 -8.90 12.26 7.69
C ILE A 233 -10.42 12.14 7.81
N ASP A 234 -11.13 12.71 6.84
CA ASP A 234 -12.59 12.62 6.74
C ASP A 234 -12.98 11.71 5.58
N LEU A 235 -13.91 10.80 5.85
CA LEU A 235 -14.37 9.75 4.95
C LEU A 235 -15.89 9.80 4.83
N ASN A 236 -16.40 9.56 3.62
CA ASN A 236 -17.82 9.33 3.35
C ASN A 236 -18.00 7.91 2.82
N VAL A 237 -18.94 7.16 3.37
CA VAL A 237 -19.21 5.78 2.93
C VAL A 237 -20.70 5.46 2.96
N GLN A 238 -21.15 4.70 1.97
CA GLN A 238 -22.49 4.13 1.93
C GLN A 238 -22.42 2.64 2.26
N MET A 239 -22.87 2.28 3.45
CA MET A 239 -22.89 0.93 3.97
C MET A 239 -24.18 0.21 3.54
N PRO A 240 -24.14 -0.82 2.68
CA PRO A 240 -25.31 -1.62 2.32
C PRO A 240 -25.83 -2.47 3.49
N GLN A 241 -24.95 -2.82 4.41
CA GLN A 241 -25.25 -3.52 5.66
C GLN A 241 -24.22 -3.14 6.74
N ALA A 242 -24.43 -3.56 7.98
CA ALA A 242 -23.45 -3.35 9.03
C ALA A 242 -22.12 -4.04 8.67
N GLY A 243 -21.00 -3.37 8.89
CA GLY A 243 -19.69 -3.86 8.49
C GLY A 243 -18.53 -3.07 9.10
N LEU A 244 -17.33 -3.41 8.66
CA LEU A 244 -16.08 -2.81 9.09
C LEU A 244 -15.58 -1.87 8.00
N LEU A 245 -15.50 -0.57 8.30
CA LEU A 245 -14.72 0.37 7.48
C LEU A 245 -13.24 0.21 7.86
N VAL A 246 -12.40 -0.04 6.87
CA VAL A 246 -10.94 -0.14 6.96
C VAL A 246 -10.33 1.06 6.27
N LEU A 247 -9.37 1.69 6.94
CA LEU A 247 -8.51 2.73 6.41
C LEU A 247 -7.07 2.20 6.44
N THR A 248 -6.43 2.07 5.28
CA THR A 248 -5.06 1.53 5.14
C THR A 248 -3.97 2.53 5.56
N GLU A 249 -4.19 3.16 6.72
CA GLU A 249 -3.24 3.99 7.45
C GLU A 249 -2.70 3.24 8.67
N ALA A 250 -1.41 3.40 8.95
CA ALA A 250 -0.77 2.73 10.07
C ALA A 250 -1.48 3.03 11.41
N PHE A 251 -1.93 2.02 12.14
CA PHE A 251 -2.45 2.15 13.50
C PHE A 251 -1.38 2.72 14.42
N TYR A 252 -1.71 3.82 15.12
CA TYR A 252 -0.82 4.45 16.08
C TYR A 252 -1.62 5.05 17.24
N PRO A 253 -1.13 4.95 18.50
CA PRO A 253 -1.83 5.54 19.64
C PRO A 253 -1.99 7.07 19.52
N GLY A 254 -3.17 7.57 19.89
CA GLY A 254 -3.49 9.01 19.88
C GLY A 254 -4.41 9.44 18.73
N TRP A 255 -4.78 8.52 17.85
CA TRP A 255 -5.91 8.73 16.95
C TRP A 255 -7.24 8.48 17.66
N GLU A 256 -8.23 9.32 17.37
CA GLU A 256 -9.62 9.19 17.78
C GLU A 256 -10.48 9.11 16.51
N VAL A 257 -11.62 8.40 16.59
CA VAL A 257 -12.59 8.31 15.50
C VAL A 257 -13.96 8.76 15.96
N ALA A 258 -14.66 9.49 15.10
CA ALA A 258 -16.07 9.82 15.27
C ALA A 258 -16.86 9.38 14.04
N VAL A 259 -18.01 8.76 14.27
CA VAL A 259 -18.99 8.36 13.24
C VAL A 259 -20.22 9.24 13.42
N ASP A 260 -20.56 10.02 12.39
CA ASP A 260 -21.66 10.99 12.42
C ASP A 260 -21.61 11.94 13.62
N GLY A 261 -20.38 12.34 14.00
CA GLY A 261 -20.09 13.22 15.13
C GLY A 261 -20.07 12.54 16.51
N VAL A 262 -20.33 11.24 16.60
CA VAL A 262 -20.30 10.46 17.85
C VAL A 262 -19.00 9.67 17.95
N SER A 263 -18.32 9.73 19.09
CA SER A 263 -17.08 8.96 19.33
C SER A 263 -17.32 7.47 19.16
N ALA A 264 -16.43 6.80 18.43
CA ALA A 264 -16.44 5.35 18.26
C ALA A 264 -15.05 4.76 18.59
N GLU A 265 -14.96 3.43 18.64
CA GLU A 265 -13.72 2.70 18.91
C GLU A 265 -12.95 2.46 17.61
N ILE A 266 -11.62 2.63 17.66
CA ILE A 266 -10.73 2.29 16.55
C ILE A 266 -10.28 0.85 16.75
N GLU A 267 -10.60 0.02 15.77
CA GLU A 267 -10.11 -1.34 15.66
C GLU A 267 -8.72 -1.37 15.01
N LYS A 268 -7.86 -2.28 15.47
CA LYS A 268 -6.58 -2.55 14.82
C LYS A 268 -6.78 -3.70 13.83
N VAL A 269 -6.65 -3.40 12.54
CA VAL A 269 -7.05 -4.27 11.43
C VAL A 269 -5.82 -4.73 10.64
N ASP A 270 -5.79 -5.98 10.22
CA ASP A 270 -4.75 -6.65 9.44
C ASP A 270 -3.33 -6.40 9.98
N GLY A 271 -3.20 -6.36 11.32
CA GLY A 271 -1.92 -6.17 12.01
C GLY A 271 -1.38 -4.74 12.04
N MET A 272 -1.83 -3.87 11.14
CA MET A 272 -1.22 -2.55 10.94
C MET A 272 -2.17 -1.42 10.61
N PHE A 273 -3.42 -1.67 10.24
CA PHE A 273 -4.37 -0.65 9.80
C PHE A 273 -5.39 -0.29 10.88
N ARG A 274 -6.20 0.72 10.59
CA ARG A 274 -7.26 1.20 11.47
C ARG A 274 -8.60 0.85 10.85
N GLY A 275 -9.55 0.45 11.68
CA GLY A 275 -10.93 0.27 11.27
C GLY A 275 -11.92 0.80 12.28
N VAL A 276 -13.18 0.87 11.87
CA VAL A 276 -14.32 1.21 12.74
C VAL A 276 -15.56 0.49 12.23
N PHE A 277 -16.34 -0.08 13.15
CA PHE A 277 -17.62 -0.69 12.81
C PHE A 277 -18.67 0.38 12.51
N LEU A 278 -19.40 0.19 11.40
CA LEU A 278 -20.49 1.06 10.99
C LEU A 278 -21.77 0.24 10.81
N PRO A 279 -22.94 0.79 11.19
CA PRO A 279 -24.22 0.20 10.82
C PRO A 279 -24.50 0.37 9.32
N ALA A 280 -25.62 -0.19 8.86
CA ALA A 280 -26.12 0.06 7.51
C ALA A 280 -26.58 1.52 7.37
N GLY A 281 -26.22 2.20 6.28
CA GLY A 281 -26.56 3.61 6.06
C GLY A 281 -25.43 4.43 5.44
N ALA A 282 -25.70 5.72 5.25
CA ALA A 282 -24.67 6.69 4.86
C ALA A 282 -23.99 7.23 6.13
N HIS A 283 -22.66 7.29 6.13
CA HIS A 283 -21.89 7.73 7.29
C HIS A 283 -20.80 8.73 6.89
N GLU A 284 -20.62 9.75 7.73
CA GLU A 284 -19.42 10.60 7.78
C GLU A 284 -18.51 10.08 8.90
N VAL A 285 -17.31 9.65 8.55
CA VAL A 285 -16.32 9.12 9.51
C VAL A 285 -15.13 10.05 9.55
N ARG A 286 -14.78 10.51 10.74
CA ARG A 286 -13.67 11.42 10.97
C ARG A 286 -12.64 10.80 11.90
N PHE A 287 -11.44 10.60 11.39
CA PHE A 287 -10.26 10.27 12.18
C PHE A 287 -9.49 11.56 12.51
N GLN A 288 -9.14 11.76 13.78
CA GLN A 288 -8.35 12.91 14.24
C GLN A 288 -7.19 12.46 15.13
N PHE A 289 -6.01 13.05 14.91
CA PHE A 289 -4.83 12.78 15.73
C PHE A 289 -4.71 13.80 16.87
N LYS A 290 -4.84 13.32 18.12
CA LYS A 290 -4.72 14.11 19.35
C LYS A 290 -3.69 13.49 20.30
N PRO A 291 -2.39 13.65 20.03
CA PRO A 291 -1.36 13.05 20.87
C PRO A 291 -1.30 13.69 22.25
N ARG A 292 -1.27 12.87 23.31
CA ARG A 292 -1.12 13.32 24.70
C ARG A 292 0.17 14.14 24.93
N SER A 293 1.23 13.85 24.16
CA SER A 293 2.50 14.59 24.23
C SER A 293 2.35 16.08 23.91
N LEU A 294 1.45 16.45 23.00
CA LEU A 294 1.20 17.85 22.66
C LEU A 294 0.55 18.60 23.83
N GLN A 295 -0.41 17.96 24.52
CA GLN A 295 -1.05 18.52 25.71
C GLN A 295 -0.04 18.70 26.86
N ILE A 296 0.82 17.71 27.08
CA ILE A 296 1.89 17.77 28.08
C ILE A 296 2.90 18.87 27.72
N GLY A 297 3.33 18.93 26.46
CA GLY A 297 4.27 19.93 25.96
C GLY A 297 3.73 21.34 26.17
N LEU A 298 2.46 21.59 25.81
CA LEU A 298 1.81 22.88 26.04
C LEU A 298 1.79 23.25 27.53
N ALA A 299 1.43 22.31 28.41
CA ALA A 299 1.42 22.54 29.86
C ALA A 299 2.83 22.91 30.38
N VAL A 300 3.86 22.18 29.95
CA VAL A 300 5.26 22.47 30.32
C VAL A 300 5.69 23.85 29.81
N THR A 301 5.35 24.21 28.57
CA THR A 301 5.63 25.54 28.01
C THR A 301 4.95 26.65 28.80
N VAL A 302 3.68 26.49 29.17
CA VAL A 302 2.96 27.47 29.98
C VAL A 302 3.60 27.63 31.36
N VAL A 303 3.93 26.53 32.03
CA VAL A 303 4.60 26.57 33.34
C VAL A 303 5.98 27.24 33.23
N GLY A 304 6.75 26.92 32.18
CA GLY A 304 8.05 27.53 31.92
C GLY A 304 7.94 29.04 31.69
N LEU A 305 6.98 29.48 30.88
CA LEU A 305 6.73 30.91 30.64
C LEU A 305 6.33 31.63 31.94
N LEU A 306 5.46 31.04 32.76
CA LEU A 306 5.08 31.60 34.06
C LEU A 306 6.27 31.70 35.01
N ALA A 307 7.17 30.72 35.02
CA ALA A 307 8.40 30.75 35.81
C ALA A 307 9.34 31.88 35.36
N VAL A 308 9.53 32.06 34.04
CA VAL A 308 10.34 33.15 33.49
C VAL A 308 9.74 34.51 33.85
N VAL A 309 8.42 34.68 33.67
CA VAL A 309 7.72 35.92 34.04
C VAL A 309 7.86 36.18 35.54
N GLY A 310 7.69 35.16 36.38
CA GLY A 310 7.88 35.25 37.82
C GLY A 310 9.29 35.72 38.21
N LEU A 311 10.33 35.15 37.60
CA LEU A 311 11.73 35.56 37.83
C LEU A 311 11.99 37.00 37.42
N VAL A 312 11.45 37.45 36.29
CA VAL A 312 11.57 38.85 35.81
C VAL A 312 10.87 39.83 36.75
N VAL A 313 9.69 39.46 37.29
CA VAL A 313 8.96 40.31 38.24
C VAL A 313 9.71 40.42 39.57
N VAL A 314 10.28 39.30 40.06
CA VAL A 314 11.08 39.29 41.30
C VAL A 314 12.36 40.11 41.14
N SER A 315 13.11 39.95 40.05
CA SER A 315 14.36 40.69 39.83
C SER A 315 14.15 42.20 39.71
N ARG A 316 13.03 42.63 39.11
CA ARG A 316 12.65 44.06 39.05
C ARG A 316 12.29 44.64 40.42
N ARG A 317 11.68 43.86 41.31
CA ARG A 317 11.36 44.30 42.68
C ARG A 317 12.62 44.41 43.56
N SER A 318 13.58 43.51 43.40
CA SER A 318 14.85 43.55 44.14
C SER A 318 15.73 44.73 43.71
N GLY A 319 15.67 45.14 42.44
CA GLY A 319 16.40 46.32 41.95
C GLY A 319 15.90 47.65 42.55
N THR A 320 14.65 47.72 43.03
CA THR A 320 14.09 48.94 43.64
C THR A 320 14.54 49.16 45.08
N HIS A 321 14.79 48.08 45.83
CA HIS A 321 15.30 48.16 47.20
C HIS A 321 16.77 48.61 47.26
N ALA A 322 17.62 48.11 46.35
CA ALA A 322 19.03 48.53 46.28
C ALA A 322 19.19 50.02 45.92
N THR A 323 18.31 50.57 45.08
CA THR A 323 18.32 52.02 44.78
C THR A 323 17.84 52.89 45.94
N LEU A 324 16.91 52.41 46.77
CA LEU A 324 16.40 53.18 47.91
C LEU A 324 17.39 53.21 49.08
N GLU A 325 18.08 52.11 49.36
CA GLU A 325 19.17 52.08 50.35
C GLU A 325 20.37 52.95 49.92
N ALA A 326 20.77 52.88 48.64
CA ALA A 326 21.85 53.73 48.10
C ALA A 326 21.48 55.23 48.10
N MET A 327 20.21 55.58 47.91
CA MET A 327 19.74 56.97 48.01
C MET A 327 19.65 57.45 49.47
N GLN A 328 19.29 56.58 50.42
CA GLN A 328 19.29 56.92 51.85
C GLN A 328 20.70 57.06 52.42
N GLU A 329 21.68 56.26 51.98
CA GLU A 329 23.08 56.44 52.37
C GLU A 329 23.69 57.73 51.80
N LEU A 330 23.31 58.14 50.58
CA LEU A 330 23.69 59.43 50.01
C LEU A 330 23.06 60.63 50.76
N GLU A 331 21.81 60.51 51.24
CA GLU A 331 21.17 61.56 52.06
C GLU A 331 21.72 61.63 53.49
N GLN A 332 22.08 60.50 54.11
CA GLN A 332 22.65 60.48 55.47
C GLN A 332 24.15 60.77 55.51
N GLY A 333 24.89 60.53 54.42
CA GLY A 333 26.32 60.83 54.29
C GLY A 333 26.65 62.28 53.88
N GLY A 334 25.67 63.08 53.45
CA GLY A 334 25.88 64.45 52.93
C GLY A 334 26.24 65.51 53.97
N GLY A 335 26.49 65.12 55.22
CA GLY A 335 26.56 66.00 56.37
C GLY A 335 27.88 66.00 57.14
N GLN A 336 29.03 65.60 56.59
CA GLN A 336 30.34 65.98 57.14
C GLN A 336 31.51 65.67 56.17
N GLN A 337 31.95 66.70 55.45
CA GLN A 337 33.35 67.12 55.28
C GLN A 337 34.42 66.02 55.02
N PHE A 338 35.04 65.98 53.83
CA PHE A 338 36.43 66.46 53.61
C PHE A 338 37.02 66.01 52.25
N ASN A 339 37.45 67.01 51.48
CA ASN A 339 38.60 67.05 50.56
C ASN A 339 39.27 65.72 50.17
N SER A 340 39.05 65.28 48.93
CA SER A 340 40.12 64.96 47.98
C SER A 340 39.48 64.58 46.64
N ALA A 341 39.34 65.58 45.77
CA ALA A 341 39.27 65.32 44.34
C ALA A 341 40.64 64.79 43.92
N GLU A 342 40.74 63.47 43.77
CA GLU A 342 41.67 62.73 42.90
C GLU A 342 41.75 61.29 43.41
N THR A 343 41.05 60.34 42.77
CA THR A 343 41.64 59.11 42.21
C THR A 343 40.57 58.14 41.64
N LEU A 344 40.70 57.88 40.34
CA LEU A 344 40.50 56.58 39.64
C LEU A 344 39.03 56.08 39.48
N PHE A 345 38.38 56.11 38.31
CA PHE A 345 38.70 55.38 37.06
C PHE A 345 39.26 53.96 37.27
N ALA A 346 38.36 52.97 37.42
CA ALA A 346 38.44 51.55 37.03
C ALA A 346 37.25 50.86 37.72
N SER A 347 36.29 50.17 37.11
CA SER A 347 36.27 49.39 35.88
C SER A 347 34.81 49.17 35.50
N TRP A 348 34.39 49.73 34.37
CA TRP A 348 33.27 49.18 33.59
C TRP A 348 33.84 47.99 32.81
N ASP A 349 33.63 46.79 33.33
CA ASP A 349 33.52 45.55 32.54
C ASP A 349 33.17 44.38 33.44
N LYS A 350 31.90 43.97 33.43
CA LYS A 350 31.43 42.58 33.31
C LYS A 350 29.90 42.50 33.36
#